data_AF-A0A1M6M2I6-F1
#
_entry.id   AF-A0A1M6M2I6-F1
#
_cell.length_a   1.000
_cell.length_b   1.000
_cell.length_c   1.000
_cell.angle_alpha   90.00
_cell.angle_beta   90.00
_cell.angle_gamma   90.00
#
_symmetry.space_group_name_H-M   'P 1'
#
loop_
_entity.id
_entity.type
_entity.pdbx_description
1 polymer ?
#
loop_
_entity_poly.entity_id
_entity_poly.type
_entity_poly.pdbx_seq_one_letter_code
_entity_poly.pdbx_strand_id
1 'polypeptide(L)'
;MKKHDVETYTKLAEGAKFFLDESFKYIDETLISESASLIYSKILDKIEPNEKDIEIFNTTTFSDNTIELSQSEEGILLSEETQDAFIKAWQDANTLARKYVIKHQITHKINSIEILGHLNNLGFFIETLTNRHLLFLYQSRIIDDFCYSRISVAKIMERLIFIFKDEIISKKVHLNEITNLFSLRNKTVHYTPDNSILLKPSISELIQIWNQCKKIIERFEKIEKINEEKFSILINAYIDGFKNKWI
;
A
#
# COMPACT_ATOMS: atom_id res chain seq x y z
N MET A 1 -13.14 -24.43 28.11
CA MET A 1 -13.12 -23.24 27.23
C MET A 1 -12.00 -22.33 27.72
N LYS A 2 -10.86 -22.26 27.02
CA LYS A 2 -9.77 -21.34 27.41
C LYS A 2 -10.27 -19.92 27.11
N LYS A 3 -10.62 -19.16 28.15
CA LYS A 3 -10.83 -17.71 28.04
C LYS A 3 -9.50 -17.16 27.49
N HIS A 4 -9.46 -16.63 26.26
CA HIS A 4 -8.19 -16.08 25.81
C HIS A 4 -7.85 -14.90 26.70
N ASP A 5 -6.59 -14.84 27.08
CA ASP A 5 -6.08 -13.80 27.95
C ASP A 5 -6.21 -12.43 27.27
N VAL A 6 -6.35 -11.38 28.08
CA VAL A 6 -6.32 -9.97 27.63
C VAL A 6 -5.12 -9.73 26.72
N GLU A 7 -4.00 -10.41 26.98
CA GLU A 7 -2.80 -10.44 26.15
C GLU A 7 -3.06 -10.71 24.66
N THR A 8 -4.03 -11.58 24.31
CA THR A 8 -4.34 -11.87 22.91
C THR A 8 -4.96 -10.67 22.21
N TYR A 9 -5.86 -9.95 22.87
CA TYR A 9 -6.45 -8.72 22.32
C TYR A 9 -5.41 -7.62 22.20
N THR A 10 -4.52 -7.49 23.19
CA THR A 10 -3.42 -6.53 23.16
C THR A 10 -2.49 -6.79 21.97
N LYS A 11 -2.06 -8.03 21.74
CA LYS A 11 -1.22 -8.39 20.59
C LYS A 11 -1.90 -8.11 19.25
N LEU A 12 -3.20 -8.36 19.14
CA LEU A 12 -3.97 -8.03 17.93
C LEU A 12 -4.09 -6.51 17.73
N ALA A 13 -4.26 -5.74 18.80
CA ALA A 13 -4.28 -4.28 18.73
C ALA A 13 -2.90 -3.70 18.34
N GLU A 14 -1.82 -4.19 18.94
CA GLU A 14 -0.44 -3.82 18.59
C GLU A 14 -0.13 -4.16 17.13
N GLY A 15 -0.49 -5.37 16.68
CA GLY A 15 -0.33 -5.77 15.28
C GLY A 15 -1.14 -4.88 14.33
N ALA A 16 -2.38 -4.57 14.66
CA ALA A 16 -3.20 -3.66 13.86
C ALA A 16 -2.57 -2.26 13.77
N LYS A 17 -2.06 -1.72 14.88
CA LYS A 17 -1.36 -0.43 14.88
C LYS A 17 -0.13 -0.45 13.98
N PHE A 18 0.73 -1.46 14.14
CA PHE A 18 1.91 -1.65 13.30
C PHE A 18 1.57 -1.66 11.80
N PHE A 19 0.56 -2.45 11.41
CA PHE A 19 0.16 -2.54 10.00
C PHE A 19 -0.42 -1.22 9.47
N LEU A 20 -1.15 -0.46 10.28
CA LEU A 20 -1.66 0.85 9.88
C LEU A 20 -0.52 1.85 9.68
N ASP A 21 0.43 1.90 10.63
CA ASP A 21 1.57 2.80 10.60
C ASP A 21 2.46 2.52 9.38
N GLU A 22 2.82 1.26 9.13
CA GLU A 22 3.59 0.87 7.96
C GLU A 22 2.82 1.13 6.66
N SER A 23 1.50 0.90 6.65
CA SER A 23 0.68 1.20 5.46
C SER A 23 0.78 2.68 5.06
N PHE A 24 0.66 3.61 6.02
CA PHE A 24 0.73 5.04 5.74
C PHE A 24 2.16 5.55 5.53
N LYS A 25 3.18 4.86 6.05
CA LYS A 25 4.57 5.11 5.69
C LYS A 25 4.85 4.76 4.22
N TYR A 26 4.39 3.59 3.74
CA TYR A 26 4.63 3.18 2.35
C TYR A 26 3.93 4.09 1.34
N ILE A 27 2.71 4.58 1.61
CA ILE A 27 2.07 5.54 0.70
C ILE A 27 2.80 6.91 0.68
N ASP A 28 3.44 7.29 1.79
CA ASP A 28 4.30 8.48 1.83
C ASP A 28 5.56 8.27 0.97
N GLU A 29 6.23 7.13 1.12
CA GLU A 29 7.40 6.75 0.33
C GLU A 29 7.07 6.66 -1.17
N THR A 30 5.90 6.12 -1.52
CA THR A 30 5.38 6.11 -2.88
C THR A 30 5.33 7.50 -3.50
N LEU A 31 4.70 8.46 -2.83
CA LEU A 31 4.55 9.80 -3.39
C LEU A 31 5.85 10.61 -3.37
N ILE A 32 6.75 10.32 -2.42
CA ILE A 32 8.14 10.84 -2.45
C ILE A 32 8.85 10.31 -3.69
N SER A 33 8.77 9.00 -3.96
CA SER A 33 9.41 8.37 -5.12
C SER A 33 8.91 8.96 -6.44
N GLU A 34 7.59 9.12 -6.60
CA GLU A 34 7.03 9.74 -7.81
C GLU A 34 7.41 11.21 -7.95
N SER A 35 7.43 11.96 -6.85
CA SER A 35 7.90 13.35 -6.84
C SER A 35 9.38 13.44 -7.20
N ALA A 36 10.19 12.52 -6.70
CA ALA A 36 11.61 12.42 -7.02
C ALA A 36 11.82 12.09 -8.50
N SER A 37 11.05 11.16 -9.08
CA SER A 37 11.10 10.87 -10.52
C SER A 37 10.79 12.11 -11.36
N LEU A 38 9.77 12.90 -10.99
CA LEU A 38 9.43 14.15 -11.69
C LEU A 38 10.55 15.20 -11.61
N ILE A 39 11.19 15.32 -10.44
CA ILE A 39 12.33 16.25 -10.26
C ILE A 39 13.54 15.74 -11.05
N TYR A 40 13.82 14.44 -10.95
CA TYR A 40 14.94 13.79 -11.61
C TYR A 40 14.90 13.97 -13.12
N SER A 41 13.74 13.79 -13.76
CA SER A 41 13.58 14.05 -15.20
C SER A 41 13.99 15.47 -15.59
N LYS A 42 13.68 16.48 -14.76
CA LYS A 42 14.08 17.88 -15.03
C LYS A 42 15.57 18.15 -14.80
N ILE A 43 16.23 17.34 -13.97
CA ILE A 43 17.68 17.41 -13.75
C ILE A 43 18.40 16.68 -14.87
N LEU A 44 17.88 15.52 -15.31
CA LEU A 44 18.41 14.73 -16.41
C LEU A 44 18.54 15.53 -17.71
N ASP A 45 17.56 16.38 -18.02
CA ASP A 45 17.60 17.27 -19.20
C ASP A 45 18.83 18.22 -19.24
N LYS A 46 19.58 18.31 -18.13
CA LYS A 46 20.77 19.16 -17.99
C LYS A 46 22.08 18.39 -17.95
N ILE A 47 22.04 17.05 -17.96
CA ILE A 47 23.23 16.21 -18.00
C ILE A 47 23.54 15.94 -19.47
N GLU A 48 24.59 16.58 -19.97
CA GLU A 48 25.05 16.40 -21.35
C GLU A 48 26.07 15.25 -21.43
N PRO A 49 26.03 14.42 -22.48
CA PRO A 49 27.07 13.43 -22.75
C PRO A 49 28.42 14.10 -22.96
N ASN A 50 29.48 13.52 -22.40
CA ASN A 50 30.85 13.97 -22.63
C ASN A 50 31.46 13.26 -23.86
N GLU A 51 32.67 13.67 -24.25
CA GLU A 51 33.38 13.10 -25.41
C GLU A 51 33.63 11.58 -25.25
N LYS A 52 33.85 11.10 -24.02
CA LYS A 52 34.05 9.67 -23.74
C LYS A 52 32.78 8.86 -23.95
N ASP A 53 31.62 9.42 -23.60
CA ASP A 53 30.31 8.79 -23.83
C ASP A 53 30.07 8.58 -25.34
N ILE A 54 30.44 9.57 -26.16
CA ILE A 54 30.33 9.52 -27.62
C ILE A 54 31.27 8.44 -28.20
N GLU A 55 32.48 8.33 -27.68
CA GLU A 55 33.46 7.32 -28.11
C GLU A 55 32.99 5.89 -27.76
N ILE A 56 32.46 5.67 -26.56
CA ILE A 56 31.88 4.39 -26.13
C ILE A 56 30.69 4.02 -27.02
N PHE A 57 29.79 4.97 -27.29
CA PHE A 57 28.64 4.74 -28.15
C PHE A 57 29.04 4.34 -29.58
N ASN A 58 30.01 5.04 -30.17
CA ASN A 58 30.46 4.78 -31.54
C ASN A 58 31.23 3.45 -31.70
N THR A 59 31.81 2.94 -30.60
CA THR A 59 32.56 1.67 -30.60
C THR A 59 31.71 0.47 -30.21
N THR A 60 30.49 0.69 -29.70
CA THR A 60 29.58 -0.38 -29.29
C THR A 60 28.77 -0.91 -30.46
N THR A 61 28.91 -2.19 -30.78
CA THR A 61 28.07 -2.90 -31.75
C THR A 61 26.87 -3.55 -31.07
N PHE A 62 25.66 -3.17 -31.48
CA PHE A 62 24.42 -3.78 -30.99
C PHE A 62 24.08 -5.04 -31.80
N SER A 63 23.70 -6.13 -31.13
CA SER A 63 23.15 -7.34 -31.76
C SER A 63 21.73 -7.07 -32.26
N ASP A 64 21.35 -7.63 -33.42
CA ASP A 64 19.97 -7.57 -33.93
C ASP A 64 19.02 -8.59 -33.27
N ASN A 65 19.55 -9.50 -32.45
CA ASN A 65 18.78 -10.56 -31.81
C ASN A 65 18.30 -10.13 -30.41
N THR A 66 16.98 -10.09 -30.22
CA THR A 66 16.34 -9.57 -28.99
C THR A 66 16.73 -10.34 -27.72
N ILE A 67 17.05 -11.64 -27.85
CA ILE A 67 17.49 -12.49 -26.73
C ILE A 67 18.95 -12.19 -26.39
N GLU A 68 19.80 -11.98 -27.38
CA GLU A 68 21.21 -11.60 -27.17
C GLU A 68 21.33 -10.18 -26.63
N LEU A 69 20.49 -9.24 -27.08
CA LEU A 69 20.35 -7.88 -26.51
C LEU A 69 19.98 -7.89 -25.01
N SER A 70 19.24 -8.89 -24.56
CA SER A 70 18.82 -9.02 -23.15
C SER A 70 19.84 -9.78 -22.29
N GLN A 71 20.76 -10.52 -22.93
CA GLN A 71 21.79 -11.36 -22.28
C GLN A 71 23.19 -10.78 -22.39
N SER A 72 23.43 -9.84 -23.31
CA SER A 72 24.64 -9.04 -23.33
C SER A 72 24.72 -8.30 -22.01
N GLU A 73 25.78 -8.53 -21.24
CA GLU A 73 26.16 -7.63 -20.16
C GLU A 73 26.05 -6.22 -20.74
N GLU A 74 25.11 -5.42 -20.23
CA GLU A 74 24.87 -4.05 -20.68
C GLU A 74 26.23 -3.35 -20.62
N GLY A 75 26.91 -3.28 -21.76
CA GLY A 75 28.16 -2.56 -21.87
C GLY A 75 27.82 -1.16 -21.46
N ILE A 76 28.34 -0.73 -20.31
CA ILE A 76 27.98 0.53 -19.69
C ILE A 76 28.25 1.63 -20.73
N LEU A 77 27.19 2.14 -21.35
CA LEU A 77 27.26 3.08 -22.49
C LEU A 77 27.63 4.51 -22.07
N LEU A 78 27.99 4.68 -20.80
CA LEU A 78 28.27 5.95 -20.17
C LEU A 78 29.62 5.85 -19.46
N SER A 79 30.43 6.88 -19.56
CA SER A 79 31.60 7.08 -18.73
C SER A 79 31.22 7.09 -17.24
N GLU A 80 32.18 6.74 -16.38
CA GLU A 80 31.99 6.80 -14.92
C GLU A 80 31.55 8.19 -14.45
N GLU A 81 32.11 9.24 -15.06
CA GLU A 81 31.77 10.64 -14.77
C GLU A 81 30.29 10.95 -15.02
N THR A 82 29.74 10.46 -16.14
CA THR A 82 28.33 10.63 -16.47
C THR A 82 27.44 9.77 -15.57
N GLN A 83 27.82 8.52 -15.29
CA GLN A 83 27.08 7.69 -14.32
C GLN A 83 27.00 8.31 -12.93
N ASP A 84 28.11 8.85 -12.42
CA ASP A 84 28.16 9.55 -11.14
C ASP A 84 27.24 10.78 -11.13
N ALA A 85 27.17 11.51 -12.25
CA ALA A 85 26.24 12.63 -12.41
C ALA A 85 24.77 12.16 -12.33
N PHE A 86 24.41 11.04 -12.96
CA PHE A 86 23.07 10.45 -12.88
C PHE A 86 22.74 10.00 -11.46
N ILE A 87 23.65 9.27 -10.80
CA ILE A 87 23.47 8.82 -9.40
C ILE A 87 23.27 10.02 -8.47
N LYS A 88 24.12 11.05 -8.60
CA LYS A 88 24.02 12.27 -7.79
C LYS A 88 22.70 13.00 -8.05
N ALA A 89 22.30 13.14 -9.31
CA ALA A 89 21.03 13.75 -9.66
C ALA A 89 19.83 13.01 -9.06
N TRP A 90 19.87 11.67 -9.00
CA TRP A 90 18.83 10.87 -8.34
C TRP A 90 18.80 11.10 -6.82
N GLN A 91 19.97 11.15 -6.17
CA GLN A 91 20.09 11.44 -4.74
C GLN A 91 19.60 12.86 -4.39
N ASP A 92 19.95 13.84 -5.21
CA ASP A 92 19.49 15.23 -5.07
C ASP A 92 17.98 15.33 -5.27
N ALA A 93 17.43 14.65 -6.28
CA ALA A 93 15.99 14.60 -6.53
C ALA A 93 15.22 14.00 -5.34
N ASN A 94 15.72 12.91 -4.74
CA ASN A 94 15.13 12.31 -3.54
C ASN A 94 15.17 13.25 -2.33
N THR A 95 16.31 13.92 -2.13
CA THR A 95 16.46 14.89 -1.04
C THR A 95 15.50 16.07 -1.21
N LEU A 96 15.36 16.56 -2.45
CA LEU A 96 14.43 17.63 -2.78
C LEU A 96 12.97 17.20 -2.63
N ALA A 97 12.59 16.00 -3.09
CA ALA A 97 11.23 15.47 -2.95
C ALA A 97 10.80 15.30 -1.50
N ARG A 98 11.73 14.93 -0.60
CA ARG A 98 11.48 14.86 0.85
C ARG A 98 11.31 16.24 1.48
N LYS A 99 12.05 17.24 0.98
CA LYS A 99 12.05 18.60 1.52
C LYS A 99 10.89 19.45 0.99
N TYR A 100 10.55 19.28 -0.28
CA TYR A 100 9.54 20.04 -0.99
C TYR A 100 8.41 19.11 -1.40
N VAL A 101 7.31 19.16 -0.66
CA VAL A 101 6.15 18.34 -0.93
C VAL A 101 5.43 18.84 -2.18
N ILE A 102 5.43 18.01 -3.23
CA ILE A 102 4.67 18.27 -4.44
C ILE A 102 3.25 17.74 -4.23
N LYS A 103 2.25 18.61 -4.44
CA LYS A 103 0.85 18.24 -4.34
C LYS A 103 0.40 17.46 -5.57
N HIS A 104 -0.39 16.42 -5.34
CA HIS A 104 -0.94 15.53 -6.36
C HIS A 104 -2.45 15.73 -6.49
N GLN A 105 -2.96 15.62 -7.70
CA GLN A 105 -4.41 15.65 -7.92
C GLN A 105 -5.04 14.34 -7.41
N ILE A 106 -6.28 14.40 -6.93
CA ILE A 106 -7.01 13.20 -6.48
C ILE A 106 -7.18 12.13 -7.58
N THR A 107 -7.14 12.53 -8.84
CA THR A 107 -7.22 11.65 -10.02
C THR A 107 -5.89 11.03 -10.41
N HIS A 108 -4.79 11.44 -9.77
CA HIS A 108 -3.45 10.91 -10.01
C HIS A 108 -3.42 9.40 -9.78
N LYS A 109 -2.81 8.69 -10.73
CA LYS A 109 -2.62 7.23 -10.68
C LYS A 109 -1.20 6.94 -10.25
N ILE A 110 -1.09 6.15 -9.20
CA ILE A 110 0.19 5.77 -8.62
C ILE A 110 0.82 4.67 -9.48
N ASN A 111 2.07 4.88 -9.87
CA ASN A 111 2.88 3.93 -10.64
C ASN A 111 4.09 3.39 -9.86
N SER A 112 4.41 4.00 -8.71
CA SER A 112 5.55 3.57 -7.88
C SER A 112 5.32 2.17 -7.29
N ILE A 113 6.38 1.36 -7.21
CA ILE A 113 6.34 -0.03 -6.73
C ILE A 113 6.08 -0.11 -5.21
N GLU A 114 6.41 0.95 -4.48
CA GLU A 114 6.21 1.05 -3.03
C GLU A 114 4.72 0.97 -2.63
N ILE A 115 3.79 1.20 -3.57
CA ILE A 115 2.34 1.05 -3.35
C ILE A 115 1.96 -0.36 -2.90
N LEU A 116 2.77 -1.36 -3.27
CA LEU A 116 2.62 -2.74 -2.82
C LEU A 116 2.64 -2.83 -1.28
N GLY A 117 3.55 -2.09 -0.65
CA GLY A 117 3.67 -2.01 0.80
C GLY A 117 2.44 -1.42 1.45
N HIS A 118 1.89 -0.34 0.88
CA HIS A 118 0.66 0.28 1.38
C HIS A 118 -0.52 -0.69 1.36
N LEU A 119 -0.77 -1.32 0.20
CA LEU A 119 -1.93 -2.20 -0.03
C LEU A 119 -1.86 -3.48 0.81
N ASN A 120 -0.66 -4.07 0.94
CA ASN A 120 -0.45 -5.25 1.75
C ASN A 120 -0.71 -4.97 3.23
N ASN A 121 -0.08 -3.92 3.76
CA ASN A 121 -0.20 -3.56 5.16
C ASN A 121 -1.63 -3.11 5.51
N LEU A 122 -2.31 -2.36 4.64
CA LEU A 122 -3.71 -1.99 4.85
C LEU A 122 -4.63 -3.22 4.88
N GLY A 123 -4.39 -4.19 3.99
CA GLY A 123 -5.12 -5.45 4.00
C GLY A 123 -4.91 -6.24 5.29
N PHE A 124 -3.66 -6.34 5.77
CA PHE A 124 -3.34 -6.99 7.05
C PHE A 124 -3.94 -6.27 8.26
N PHE A 125 -3.99 -4.94 8.24
CA PHE A 125 -4.66 -4.13 9.25
C PHE A 125 -6.14 -4.50 9.37
N ILE A 126 -6.87 -4.51 8.25
CA ILE A 126 -8.30 -4.89 8.23
C ILE A 126 -8.50 -6.35 8.64
N GLU A 127 -7.64 -7.26 8.17
CA GLU A 127 -7.71 -8.66 8.55
C GLU A 127 -7.51 -8.86 10.07
N THR A 128 -6.54 -8.15 10.65
CA THR A 128 -6.23 -8.22 12.08
C THR A 128 -7.40 -7.74 12.93
N LEU A 129 -7.99 -6.58 12.61
CA LEU A 129 -9.15 -6.07 13.34
C LEU A 129 -10.40 -6.94 13.15
N THR A 130 -10.59 -7.52 11.95
CA THR A 130 -11.70 -8.45 11.71
C THR A 130 -11.55 -9.73 12.54
N ASN A 131 -10.34 -10.28 12.63
CA ASN A 131 -10.05 -11.46 13.45
C ASN A 131 -10.26 -11.19 14.94
N ARG A 132 -9.83 -10.01 15.39
CA ARG A 132 -10.08 -9.54 16.75
C ARG A 132 -11.56 -9.42 17.04
N HIS A 133 -12.33 -8.86 16.10
CA HIS A 133 -13.79 -8.75 16.23
C HIS A 133 -14.46 -10.13 16.32
N LEU A 134 -14.10 -11.07 15.45
CA LEU A 134 -14.61 -12.45 15.51
C LEU A 134 -14.31 -13.11 16.86
N LEU A 135 -13.09 -12.91 17.38
CA LEU A 135 -12.72 -13.42 18.70
C LEU A 135 -13.61 -12.79 19.79
N PHE A 136 -13.88 -11.49 19.72
CA PHE A 136 -14.83 -10.82 20.62
C PHE A 136 -16.23 -11.41 20.56
N LEU A 137 -16.78 -11.64 19.35
CA LEU A 137 -18.10 -12.23 19.19
C LEU A 137 -18.17 -13.63 19.81
N TYR A 138 -17.12 -14.45 19.64
CA TYR A 138 -17.04 -15.79 20.22
C TYR A 138 -16.97 -15.75 21.75
N GLN A 139 -16.08 -14.91 22.31
CA GLN A 139 -15.93 -14.82 23.76
C GLN A 139 -17.14 -14.22 24.47
N SER A 140 -17.82 -13.29 23.81
CA SER A 140 -19.07 -12.68 24.28
C SER A 140 -20.29 -13.60 24.09
N ARG A 141 -20.09 -14.82 23.56
CA ARG A 141 -21.14 -15.81 23.26
C ARG A 141 -22.21 -15.31 22.30
N ILE A 142 -21.86 -14.34 21.45
CA ILE A 142 -22.72 -13.87 20.36
C ILE A 142 -22.74 -14.93 19.24
N ILE A 143 -21.61 -15.62 19.04
CA ILE A 143 -21.50 -16.78 18.15
C ILE A 143 -20.99 -18.00 18.92
N ASP A 144 -21.39 -19.19 18.49
CA ASP A 144 -20.96 -20.45 19.10
C ASP A 144 -19.62 -20.96 18.52
N ASP A 145 -19.12 -22.03 19.13
CA ASP A 145 -17.84 -22.68 18.76
C ASP A 145 -17.86 -23.26 17.35
N PHE A 146 -19.00 -23.81 16.93
CA PHE A 146 -19.19 -24.36 15.59
C PHE A 146 -19.10 -23.26 14.52
N CYS A 147 -19.75 -22.13 14.76
CA CYS A 147 -19.70 -20.96 13.88
C CYS A 147 -18.28 -20.38 13.85
N TYR A 148 -17.66 -20.17 15.01
CA TYR A 148 -16.34 -19.58 15.12
C TYR A 148 -15.25 -20.43 14.45
N SER A 149 -15.22 -21.74 14.70
CA SER A 149 -14.23 -22.66 14.10
C SER A 149 -14.31 -22.67 12.57
N ARG A 150 -15.51 -22.54 12.00
CA ARG A 150 -15.69 -22.48 10.54
C ARG A 150 -15.33 -21.12 9.94
N ILE A 151 -15.76 -20.02 10.57
CA ILE A 151 -15.58 -18.68 9.99
C ILE A 151 -14.16 -18.13 10.21
N SER A 152 -13.48 -18.51 11.29
CA SER A 152 -12.13 -18.01 11.61
C SER A 152 -11.08 -18.37 10.56
N VAL A 153 -11.23 -19.51 9.88
CA VAL A 153 -10.33 -19.97 8.80
C VAL A 153 -10.78 -19.56 7.40
N ALA A 154 -11.94 -18.93 7.27
CA ALA A 154 -12.52 -18.49 6.01
C ALA A 154 -11.71 -17.33 5.39
N LYS A 155 -11.98 -16.96 4.14
CA LYS A 155 -11.36 -15.77 3.54
C LYS A 155 -11.88 -14.50 4.22
N ILE A 156 -11.07 -13.44 4.25
CA ILE A 156 -11.44 -12.17 4.92
C ILE A 156 -12.78 -11.60 4.45
N MET A 157 -13.10 -11.68 3.16
CA MET A 157 -14.39 -11.23 2.64
C MET A 157 -15.56 -12.05 3.19
N GLU A 158 -15.38 -13.36 3.34
CA GLU A 158 -16.41 -14.24 3.93
C GLU A 158 -16.61 -13.93 5.41
N ARG A 159 -15.53 -13.64 6.14
CA ARG A 159 -15.58 -13.17 7.54
C ARG A 159 -16.36 -11.87 7.67
N LEU A 160 -16.07 -10.88 6.83
CA LEU A 160 -16.79 -9.60 6.83
C LEU A 160 -18.26 -9.75 6.44
N ILE A 161 -18.57 -10.56 5.42
CA ILE A 161 -19.96 -10.85 5.03
C ILE A 161 -20.71 -11.53 6.17
N PHE A 162 -20.08 -12.45 6.88
CA PHE A 162 -20.67 -13.09 8.05
C PHE A 162 -20.98 -12.07 9.15
N ILE A 163 -20.03 -11.22 9.52
CA ILE A 163 -20.20 -10.19 10.55
C ILE A 163 -21.31 -9.20 10.18
N PHE A 164 -21.33 -8.75 8.93
CA PHE A 164 -22.27 -7.72 8.46
C PHE A 164 -23.51 -8.28 7.76
N LYS A 165 -23.82 -9.57 7.91
CA LYS A 165 -24.88 -10.26 7.14
C LYS A 165 -26.20 -9.48 7.11
N ASP A 166 -26.72 -9.11 8.28
CA ASP A 166 -28.01 -8.44 8.40
C ASP A 166 -27.95 -6.98 7.87
N GLU A 167 -26.81 -6.33 8.03
CA GLU A 167 -26.57 -4.96 7.55
C GLU A 167 -26.43 -4.90 6.02
N ILE A 168 -25.87 -5.95 5.41
CA ILE A 168 -25.78 -6.11 3.96
C ILE A 168 -27.16 -6.38 3.38
N ILE A 169 -27.93 -7.31 3.97
CA ILE A 169 -29.31 -7.62 3.53
C ILE A 169 -30.20 -6.38 3.60
N SER A 170 -30.06 -5.57 4.67
CA SER A 170 -30.79 -4.32 4.85
C SER A 170 -30.20 -3.12 4.09
N LYS A 171 -29.17 -3.33 3.24
CA LYS A 171 -28.48 -2.29 2.45
C LYS A 171 -27.92 -1.13 3.29
N LYS A 172 -27.59 -1.38 4.55
CA LYS A 172 -26.97 -0.40 5.46
C LYS A 172 -25.45 -0.35 5.30
N VAL A 173 -24.85 -1.45 4.87
CA VAL A 173 -23.41 -1.57 4.62
C VAL A 173 -23.15 -2.12 3.22
N HIS A 174 -22.21 -1.48 2.54
CA HIS A 174 -21.62 -1.94 1.29
C HIS A 174 -20.13 -2.21 1.53
N LEU A 175 -19.59 -3.26 0.91
CA LEU A 175 -18.19 -3.69 1.06
C LEU A 175 -17.40 -3.56 -0.25
N ASN A 176 -17.85 -2.70 -1.17
CA ASN A 176 -17.27 -2.56 -2.51
C ASN A 176 -15.80 -2.13 -2.46
N GLU A 177 -15.46 -1.14 -1.63
CA GLU A 177 -14.09 -0.64 -1.53
C GLU A 177 -13.17 -1.62 -0.78
N ILE A 178 -13.68 -2.38 0.19
CA ILE A 178 -12.91 -3.46 0.81
C ILE A 178 -12.66 -4.59 -0.19
N THR A 179 -13.67 -4.93 -1.01
CA THR A 179 -13.49 -5.89 -2.11
C THR A 179 -12.41 -5.39 -3.07
N ASN A 180 -12.42 -4.09 -3.37
CA ASN A 180 -11.41 -3.46 -4.21
C ASN A 180 -10.01 -3.53 -3.57
N LEU A 181 -9.87 -3.18 -2.28
CA LEU A 181 -8.62 -3.33 -1.53
C LEU A 181 -8.04 -4.75 -1.64
N PHE A 182 -8.86 -5.77 -1.40
CA PHE A 182 -8.39 -7.16 -1.49
C PHE A 182 -8.12 -7.61 -2.93
N SER A 183 -8.81 -7.05 -3.93
CA SER A 183 -8.48 -7.24 -5.34
C SER A 183 -7.10 -6.67 -5.67
N LEU A 184 -6.82 -5.44 -5.25
CA LEU A 184 -5.53 -4.77 -5.40
C LEU A 184 -4.42 -5.55 -4.68
N ARG A 185 -4.64 -5.94 -3.41
CA ARG A 185 -3.70 -6.79 -2.64
C ARG A 185 -3.44 -8.14 -3.30
N ASN A 186 -4.43 -8.79 -3.90
CA ASN A 186 -4.17 -10.08 -4.55
C ASN A 186 -3.26 -9.93 -5.77
N LYS A 187 -3.32 -8.80 -6.47
CA LYS A 187 -2.38 -8.47 -7.57
C LYS A 187 -0.97 -8.20 -7.06
N THR A 188 -0.80 -7.68 -5.84
CA THR A 188 0.53 -7.48 -5.24
C THR A 188 1.19 -8.80 -4.86
N VAL A 189 0.40 -9.79 -4.41
CA VAL A 189 0.88 -11.13 -4.03
C VAL A 189 1.30 -11.95 -5.26
N HIS A 190 0.59 -11.80 -6.38
CA HIS A 190 0.91 -12.45 -7.64
C HIS A 190 1.47 -11.43 -8.64
N TYR A 191 2.63 -10.84 -8.32
CA TYR A 191 3.20 -9.74 -9.10
C TYR A 191 3.76 -10.20 -10.46
N THR A 192 2.87 -10.30 -11.45
CA THR A 192 3.17 -10.61 -12.86
C THR A 192 3.35 -9.33 -13.68
N PRO A 193 3.91 -9.40 -14.91
CA PRO A 193 3.98 -8.24 -15.81
C PRO A 193 2.61 -7.58 -16.09
N ASP A 194 1.55 -8.38 -16.25
CA ASP A 194 0.20 -7.83 -16.43
C ASP A 194 -0.27 -7.08 -15.17
N ASN A 195 0.03 -7.62 -13.99
CA ASN A 195 -0.35 -7.01 -12.73
C ASN A 195 0.46 -5.74 -12.42
N SER A 196 1.72 -5.63 -12.85
CA SER A 196 2.50 -4.39 -12.70
C SER A 196 1.92 -3.25 -13.56
N ILE A 197 1.31 -3.58 -14.71
CA ILE A 197 0.60 -2.59 -15.55
C ILE A 197 -0.75 -2.22 -14.94
N LEU A 198 -1.49 -3.20 -14.41
CA LEU A 198 -2.85 -3.02 -13.90
C LEU A 198 -2.92 -2.42 -12.48
N LEU A 199 -1.86 -2.55 -11.68
CA LEU A 199 -1.82 -2.06 -10.30
C LEU A 199 -1.49 -0.56 -10.26
N LYS A 200 -2.45 0.25 -10.69
CA LYS A 200 -2.33 1.71 -10.72
C LYS A 200 -3.51 2.39 -10.03
N PRO A 201 -3.67 2.19 -8.71
CA PRO A 201 -4.79 2.78 -8.00
C PRO A 201 -4.69 4.31 -8.05
N SER A 202 -5.84 4.96 -8.10
CA SER A 202 -5.89 6.42 -7.99
C SER A 202 -5.89 6.87 -6.53
N ILE A 203 -5.42 8.09 -6.24
CA ILE A 203 -5.51 8.66 -4.88
C ILE A 203 -6.96 8.70 -4.40
N SER A 204 -7.92 9.06 -5.28
CA SER A 204 -9.35 9.05 -4.97
C SER A 204 -9.85 7.67 -4.55
N GLU A 205 -9.43 6.62 -5.24
CA GLU A 205 -9.77 5.22 -4.95
C GLU A 205 -9.22 4.80 -3.57
N LEU A 206 -7.96 5.14 -3.26
CA LEU A 206 -7.37 4.88 -1.95
C LEU A 206 -8.14 5.60 -0.82
N ILE A 207 -8.52 6.87 -1.02
CA ILE A 207 -9.33 7.61 -0.05
C ILE A 207 -10.69 6.95 0.18
N GLN A 208 -11.34 6.45 -0.87
CA GLN A 208 -12.60 5.70 -0.74
C GLN A 208 -12.42 4.43 0.08
N ILE A 209 -11.35 3.67 -0.18
CA ILE A 209 -10.96 2.48 0.59
C ILE A 209 -10.74 2.86 2.07
N TRP A 210 -9.93 3.87 2.37
CA TRP A 210 -9.63 4.27 3.75
C TRP A 210 -10.89 4.72 4.50
N ASN A 211 -11.79 5.44 3.83
CA ASN A 211 -13.06 5.86 4.42
C ASN A 211 -13.98 4.66 4.72
N GLN A 212 -14.01 3.64 3.86
CA GLN A 212 -14.79 2.43 4.12
C GLN A 212 -14.16 1.60 5.25
N CYS A 213 -12.82 1.50 5.30
CA CYS A 213 -12.08 0.91 6.41
C CYS A 213 -12.48 1.55 7.74
N LYS A 214 -12.43 2.89 7.82
CA LYS A 214 -12.85 3.65 9.00
C LYS A 214 -14.28 3.29 9.44
N LYS A 215 -15.24 3.28 8.50
CA LYS A 215 -16.65 2.97 8.80
C LYS A 215 -16.84 1.56 9.37
N ILE A 216 -16.09 0.57 8.87
CA ILE A 216 -16.13 -0.80 9.38
C ILE A 216 -15.57 -0.87 10.80
N ILE A 217 -14.43 -0.21 11.03
CA ILE A 217 -13.78 -0.17 12.34
C ILE A 217 -14.67 0.52 13.38
N GLU A 218 -15.30 1.64 13.02
CA GLU A 218 -16.28 2.31 13.90
C GLU A 218 -17.44 1.38 14.30
N ARG A 219 -17.83 0.43 13.44
CA ARG A 219 -18.87 -0.56 13.77
C ARG A 219 -18.34 -1.58 14.77
N PHE A 220 -17.12 -2.10 14.56
CA PHE A 220 -16.48 -3.01 15.49
C PHE A 220 -16.35 -2.36 16.88
N GLU A 221 -15.80 -1.15 16.95
CA GLU A 221 -15.59 -0.41 18.21
C GLU A 221 -16.91 -0.12 18.96
N LYS A 222 -18.01 0.15 18.23
CA LYS A 222 -19.34 0.37 18.84
C LYS A 222 -19.88 -0.87 19.53
N ILE A 223 -19.59 -2.06 18.98
CA ILE A 223 -20.03 -3.35 19.51
C ILE A 223 -19.10 -3.79 20.65
N GLU A 224 -17.79 -3.71 20.41
CA GLU A 224 -16.76 -4.19 21.32
C GLU A 224 -16.66 -3.35 22.61
N LYS A 225 -16.79 -2.02 22.49
CA LYS A 225 -16.66 -1.05 23.60
C LYS A 225 -15.42 -1.27 24.47
N ILE A 226 -14.32 -1.72 23.86
CA ILE A 226 -13.04 -1.91 24.54
C ILE A 226 -12.48 -0.52 24.90
N ASN A 227 -11.99 -0.38 26.13
CA ASN A 227 -11.46 0.88 26.64
C ASN A 227 -9.99 1.05 26.22
N GLU A 228 -9.77 1.45 24.96
CA GLU A 228 -8.45 1.65 24.36
C GLU A 228 -8.47 2.80 23.34
N GLU A 229 -7.29 3.11 22.77
CA GLU A 229 -7.18 4.02 21.63
C GLU A 229 -8.01 3.51 20.45
N LYS A 230 -8.87 4.37 19.90
CA LYS A 230 -9.77 4.00 18.80
C LYS A 230 -9.02 4.03 17.47
N PHE A 231 -8.97 2.89 16.80
CA PHE A 231 -8.42 2.75 15.44
C PHE A 231 -9.18 3.61 14.42
N SER A 232 -10.47 3.87 14.63
CA SER A 232 -11.25 4.77 13.77
C SER A 232 -10.77 6.23 13.83
N ILE A 233 -10.26 6.67 14.99
CA ILE A 233 -9.65 7.99 15.17
C ILE A 233 -8.25 7.99 14.55
N LEU A 234 -7.46 6.94 14.81
CA LEU A 234 -6.10 6.82 14.31
C LEU A 234 -6.04 6.82 12.77
N ILE A 235 -6.86 5.99 12.10
CA ILE A 235 -6.92 6.00 10.63
C ILE A 235 -7.38 7.36 10.09
N ASN A 236 -8.28 8.05 10.79
CA ASN A 236 -8.71 9.37 10.37
C ASN A 236 -7.57 10.40 10.45
N ALA A 237 -6.78 10.37 11.52
CA ALA A 237 -5.59 11.22 11.65
C ALA A 237 -4.58 10.97 10.53
N TYR A 238 -4.37 9.71 10.15
CA TYR A 238 -3.53 9.35 9.01
C TYR A 238 -4.08 9.84 7.67
N ILE A 239 -5.39 9.69 7.42
CA ILE A 239 -6.04 10.20 6.21
C ILE A 239 -5.91 11.73 6.13
N ASP A 240 -6.15 12.44 7.22
CA ASP A 240 -6.08 13.90 7.26
C ASP A 240 -4.63 14.39 7.11
N GLY A 241 -3.67 13.71 7.75
CA GLY A 241 -2.25 13.95 7.57
C GLY A 241 -1.81 13.74 6.12
N PHE A 242 -2.26 12.65 5.49
CA PHE A 242 -2.00 12.38 4.07
C PHE A 242 -2.55 13.49 3.17
N LYS A 243 -3.83 13.87 3.36
CA LYS A 243 -4.45 14.95 2.57
C LYS A 243 -3.70 16.26 2.74
N ASN A 244 -3.44 16.68 3.99
CA ASN A 244 -2.74 17.94 4.27
C ASN A 244 -1.33 17.97 3.70
N LYS A 245 -0.65 16.83 3.63
CA LYS A 245 0.69 16.73 3.04
C LYS A 245 0.61 16.67 1.52
N TRP A 246 -0.15 15.75 0.93
CA TRP A 246 0.00 15.36 -0.47
C TRP A 246 -1.07 15.88 -1.44
N ILE A 247 -2.21 16.37 -0.96
CA ILE A 247 -3.31 16.88 -1.79
C ILE A 247 -3.46 18.39 -1.61
#